data_AF-A0A3D4Q1Z1-F1
#
_entry.id   AF-A0A3D4Q1Z1-F1
#
_cell.length_a   1.000
_cell.length_b   1.000
_cell.length_c   1.000
_cell.angle_alpha   90.00
_cell.angle_beta   90.00
_cell.angle_gamma   90.00
#
_symmetry.space_group_name_H-M   'P 1'
#
loop_
_entity.id
_entity.type
_entity.pdbx_description
1 polymer ?
#
loop_
_entity_poly.entity_id
_entity_poly.type
_entity_poly.pdbx_seq_one_letter_code
_entity_poly.pdbx_strand_id
1 'polypeptide(L)'
;MSYNKLSTSHYYTLLLAFGILFTGCQNTTQIQAPQLTGFAFEQKLLTYAQVQLIDSNGKQLQTTTDSLGRYTFSLDGISAPLLLSVVAEGKAEDCTKNSILRPICMAAIVETIDPNKYQIGNINPLTDRITSDVAVAQGFIGPQQWVNSKKIEVLNSTQLHTAQNEMRKGFNQALKLAGVKNIGRFDPATYPIQSDDKLTEVFTLIHHNRNYDNNTGETGHTTLTDISFRPIVGLMPNGAYETFDVVRAQKEWQEIKNAKRRIFIVGDSTSAVYEQLRYPRMGWGQALEAQFKPNSGVKVITGSRAGRSSRDFYNGRWFAQMEPMIQAGDYVFINHGHNDQNCDSSKPIRGAADVTNLCTYPNTAEGQPQFPTDNETLSFQYSLERYIKIAREHEAKPILFTPTTRIKNDQGQQATPVVHSHFTKQNASKGYLFTGDYTQTIKDTATANAVPLIDLEAASIQFANGLNADGWKNYWLVVAPAINSFYANGVAGSTQAPDGTHFQKTGAEEISTLIAREIKQNTELLDLERRLK
;
A
#
# COMPACT_ATOMS: atom_id res chain seq x y z
N MET A 1 41.69 -2.28 -28.52
CA MET A 1 42.01 -3.71 -28.33
C MET A 1 40.82 -4.50 -28.88
N SER A 2 40.68 -4.71 -30.18
CA SER A 2 41.38 -5.65 -31.07
C SER A 2 41.04 -7.13 -30.82
N TYR A 3 40.20 -7.66 -31.73
CA TYR A 3 40.11 -9.05 -32.24
C TYR A 3 39.60 -10.14 -31.26
N ASN A 4 38.66 -11.03 -31.61
CA ASN A 4 38.63 -11.88 -32.80
C ASN A 4 37.20 -12.30 -33.25
N LYS A 5 36.96 -12.21 -34.57
CA LYS A 5 35.98 -13.00 -35.32
C LYS A 5 36.63 -14.34 -35.69
N LEU A 6 35.90 -15.44 -35.58
CA LEU A 6 36.22 -16.69 -36.29
C LEU A 6 34.98 -17.15 -37.05
N SER A 7 35.09 -17.06 -38.37
CA SER A 7 34.29 -17.74 -39.37
C SER A 7 35.08 -18.96 -39.82
N THR A 8 34.42 -20.09 -40.06
CA THR A 8 34.83 -21.02 -41.11
C THR A 8 33.66 -21.94 -41.50
N SER A 9 33.28 -21.80 -42.76
CA SER A 9 32.45 -22.69 -43.56
C SER A 9 33.17 -24.02 -43.79
N HIS A 10 32.44 -25.14 -43.76
CA HIS A 10 32.81 -26.36 -44.48
C HIS A 10 31.57 -26.90 -45.23
N TYR A 11 31.69 -26.89 -46.56
CA TYR A 11 30.79 -27.55 -47.50
C TYR A 11 31.09 -29.06 -47.53
N TYR A 12 30.06 -29.89 -47.40
CA TYR A 12 30.08 -31.25 -47.93
C TYR A 12 28.76 -31.54 -48.65
N THR A 13 28.88 -31.71 -49.96
CA THR A 13 27.87 -32.20 -50.88
C THR A 13 27.79 -33.72 -50.74
N LEU A 14 26.63 -34.30 -50.41
CA LEU A 14 26.40 -35.72 -50.60
C LEU A 14 24.96 -36.01 -51.07
N LEU A 15 24.92 -36.49 -52.31
CA LEU A 15 23.94 -37.31 -53.04
C LEU A 15 22.53 -37.57 -52.46
N LEU A 16 21.54 -37.22 -53.29
CA LEU A 16 20.16 -37.69 -53.29
C LEU A 16 20.04 -39.21 -53.35
N ALA A 17 19.24 -39.79 -52.45
CA ALA A 17 18.54 -41.05 -52.66
C ALA A 17 17.06 -40.86 -52.28
N PHE A 18 16.19 -40.82 -53.30
CA PHE A 18 14.74 -40.79 -53.15
C PHE A 18 14.25 -42.18 -52.74
N GLY A 19 13.83 -42.33 -51.48
CA GLY A 19 13.07 -43.48 -51.00
C GLY A 19 11.70 -43.01 -50.53
N ILE A 20 10.66 -43.19 -51.36
CA ILE A 20 9.27 -42.92 -50.99
C ILE A 20 8.83 -44.06 -50.06
N LEU A 21 8.87 -43.81 -48.76
CA LEU A 21 8.18 -44.61 -47.76
C LEU A 21 6.87 -43.90 -47.40
N PHE A 22 5.75 -44.46 -47.84
CA PHE A 22 4.42 -44.12 -47.33
C PHE A 22 4.32 -44.58 -45.87
N THR A 23 4.78 -43.76 -44.93
CA THR A 23 4.38 -43.88 -43.52
C THR A 23 3.04 -43.21 -43.36
N GLY A 24 1.98 -44.01 -43.16
CA GLY A 24 0.67 -43.51 -42.81
C GLY A 24 0.77 -42.64 -41.55
N CYS A 25 0.46 -41.35 -41.68
CA CYS A 25 0.20 -40.49 -40.53
C CYS A 25 -1.01 -41.05 -39.79
N GLN A 26 -0.76 -41.85 -38.76
CA GLN A 26 -1.74 -42.01 -37.70
C GLN A 26 -1.84 -40.65 -37.01
N ASN A 27 -2.89 -39.89 -37.36
CA ASN A 27 -3.37 -38.79 -36.52
C ASN A 27 -3.89 -39.41 -35.22
N THR A 28 -2.99 -39.79 -34.32
CA THR A 28 -3.34 -39.88 -32.91
C THR A 28 -3.66 -38.46 -32.48
N THR A 29 -4.95 -38.14 -32.41
CA THR A 29 -5.43 -37.03 -31.60
C THR A 29 -4.98 -37.30 -30.18
N GLN A 30 -3.78 -36.83 -29.80
CA GLN A 30 -3.39 -36.71 -28.41
C GLN A 30 -4.44 -35.81 -27.79
N ILE A 31 -5.30 -36.39 -26.95
CA ILE A 31 -6.21 -35.62 -26.11
C ILE A 31 -5.29 -34.80 -25.21
N GLN A 32 -5.16 -33.50 -25.53
CA GLN A 32 -4.37 -32.59 -24.75
C GLN A 32 -4.95 -32.60 -23.33
N ALA A 33 -4.12 -32.96 -22.34
CA ALA A 33 -4.56 -32.99 -20.94
C ALA A 33 -5.20 -31.64 -20.58
N PRO A 34 -6.27 -31.61 -19.77
CA PRO A 34 -6.95 -30.38 -19.40
C PRO A 34 -5.94 -29.39 -18.82
N GLN A 35 -6.07 -28.11 -19.19
CA GLN A 35 -5.16 -27.06 -18.78
C GLN A 35 -5.92 -25.96 -18.06
N LEU A 36 -5.27 -25.39 -17.05
CA LEU A 36 -5.63 -24.09 -16.50
C LEU A 36 -4.63 -23.07 -17.01
N THR A 37 -5.14 -21.99 -17.57
CA THR A 37 -4.33 -20.83 -17.93
C THR A 37 -4.78 -19.63 -17.16
N GLY A 38 -3.84 -18.76 -16.84
CA GLY A 38 -4.13 -17.57 -16.07
C GLY A 38 -3.36 -16.37 -16.56
N PHE A 39 -3.87 -15.21 -16.17
CA PHE A 39 -3.25 -13.92 -16.33
C PHE A 39 -2.98 -13.33 -14.95
N ALA A 40 -1.73 -12.98 -14.66
CA ALA A 40 -1.31 -12.34 -13.41
C ALA A 40 -1.04 -10.85 -13.66
N PHE A 41 -1.82 -9.99 -13.00
CA PHE A 41 -1.80 -8.55 -13.24
C PHE A 41 -2.08 -7.80 -11.94
N GLU A 42 -1.27 -6.80 -11.61
CA GLU A 42 -1.54 -5.88 -10.49
C GLU A 42 -1.97 -4.51 -11.06
N GLN A 43 -1.08 -3.52 -11.10
CA GLN A 43 -1.23 -2.30 -11.92
C GLN A 43 -0.54 -2.44 -13.29
N LYS A 44 0.28 -3.48 -13.41
CA LYS A 44 1.04 -3.86 -14.59
C LYS A 44 1.05 -5.38 -14.71
N LEU A 45 1.44 -5.85 -15.88
CA LEU A 45 1.71 -7.27 -16.14
C LEU A 45 2.79 -7.77 -15.17
N LEU A 46 2.52 -8.87 -14.47
CA LEU A 46 3.51 -9.51 -13.61
C LEU A 46 4.31 -10.49 -14.46
N THR A 47 5.39 -10.03 -15.08
CA THR A 47 6.24 -10.85 -15.96
C THR A 47 7.25 -11.67 -15.17
N TYR A 48 7.47 -12.93 -15.57
CA TYR A 48 8.41 -13.85 -14.90
C TYR A 48 8.18 -14.01 -13.39
N ALA A 49 6.94 -13.81 -12.96
CA ALA A 49 6.51 -13.96 -11.58
C ALA A 49 6.30 -15.45 -11.25
N GLN A 50 6.57 -15.83 -10.00
CA GLN A 50 6.37 -17.20 -9.53
C GLN A 50 4.89 -17.40 -9.26
N VAL A 51 4.30 -18.46 -9.83
CA VAL A 51 2.90 -18.81 -9.61
C VAL A 51 2.82 -20.19 -8.98
N GLN A 52 2.01 -20.32 -7.94
CA GLN A 52 1.72 -21.59 -7.27
C GLN A 52 0.24 -21.93 -7.40
N LEU A 53 -0.04 -23.22 -7.54
CA LEU A 53 -1.38 -23.81 -7.43
C LEU A 53 -1.36 -24.82 -6.29
N ILE A 54 -2.32 -24.71 -5.37
CA ILE A 54 -2.66 -25.71 -4.37
C ILE A 54 -4.05 -26.24 -4.71
N ASP A 55 -4.22 -27.55 -4.71
CA ASP A 55 -5.51 -28.21 -4.96
C ASP A 55 -6.18 -28.66 -3.65
N SER A 56 -7.42 -29.19 -3.72
CA SER A 56 -8.18 -29.60 -2.55
C SER A 56 -7.62 -30.82 -1.81
N ASN A 57 -6.73 -31.59 -2.43
CA ASN A 57 -6.01 -32.70 -1.82
C ASN A 57 -4.62 -32.27 -1.29
N GLY A 58 -4.27 -30.99 -1.39
CA GLY A 58 -2.98 -30.45 -1.00
C GLY A 58 -1.85 -30.67 -2.01
N LYS A 59 -2.17 -31.15 -3.22
CA LYS A 59 -1.19 -31.25 -4.32
C LYS A 59 -0.80 -29.84 -4.74
N GLN A 60 0.50 -29.66 -4.95
CA GLN A 60 1.09 -28.36 -5.25
C GLN A 60 1.81 -28.41 -6.60
N LEU A 61 1.55 -27.41 -7.43
CA LEU A 61 2.27 -27.15 -8.67
C LEU A 61 2.85 -25.74 -8.65
N GLN A 62 3.95 -25.53 -9.37
CA GLN A 62 4.56 -24.22 -9.55
C GLN A 62 4.91 -24.01 -11.03
N THR A 63 4.83 -22.75 -11.46
CA THR A 63 5.23 -22.30 -12.79
C THR A 63 5.65 -20.84 -12.70
N THR A 64 6.02 -20.23 -13.83
CA THR A 64 6.28 -18.80 -13.92
C THR A 64 5.44 -18.17 -15.01
N THR A 65 5.11 -16.89 -14.87
CA THR A 65 4.47 -16.14 -15.95
C THR A 65 5.45 -15.86 -17.09
N ASP A 66 4.92 -15.72 -18.30
CA ASP A 66 5.67 -15.26 -19.48
C ASP A 66 5.82 -13.72 -19.49
N SER A 67 6.40 -13.18 -20.57
CA SER A 67 6.57 -11.73 -20.78
C SER A 67 5.25 -10.95 -20.92
N LEU A 68 4.12 -11.66 -21.03
CA LEU A 68 2.77 -11.09 -21.10
C LEU A 68 1.97 -11.40 -19.84
N GLY A 69 2.62 -11.83 -18.75
CA GLY A 69 1.96 -12.13 -17.48
C GLY A 69 1.09 -13.39 -17.51
N ARG A 70 1.19 -14.22 -18.54
CA ARG A 70 0.38 -15.43 -18.71
C ARG A 70 1.09 -16.65 -18.15
N TYR A 71 0.34 -17.61 -17.64
CA TYR A 71 0.89 -18.88 -17.16
C TYR A 71 -0.04 -20.04 -17.47
N THR A 72 0.47 -21.27 -17.33
CA THR A 72 -0.30 -22.50 -17.58
C THR A 72 0.08 -23.60 -16.61
N PHE A 73 -0.91 -24.35 -16.15
CA PHE A 73 -0.79 -25.60 -15.42
C PHE A 73 -1.49 -26.73 -16.17
N SER A 74 -0.92 -27.94 -16.08
CA SER A 74 -1.68 -29.15 -16.37
C SER A 74 -2.64 -29.45 -15.21
N LEU A 75 -3.88 -29.79 -15.53
CA LEU A 75 -4.90 -30.23 -14.56
C LEU A 75 -4.95 -31.74 -14.39
N ASP A 76 -3.97 -32.47 -14.91
CA ASP A 76 -3.92 -33.92 -14.73
C ASP A 76 -3.76 -34.30 -13.24
N GLY A 77 -4.73 -35.07 -12.75
CA GLY A 77 -4.86 -35.44 -11.34
C GLY A 77 -4.92 -34.23 -10.39
N ILE A 78 -5.55 -33.12 -10.80
CA ILE A 78 -5.80 -31.94 -9.96
C ILE A 78 -7.27 -31.92 -9.57
N SER A 79 -7.56 -31.63 -8.29
CA SER A 79 -8.93 -31.55 -7.77
C SER A 79 -9.28 -30.14 -7.31
N ALA A 80 -10.45 -29.64 -7.74
CA ALA A 80 -10.99 -28.39 -7.23
C ALA A 80 -11.50 -28.53 -5.78
N PRO A 81 -11.65 -27.42 -5.04
CA PRO A 81 -11.24 -26.04 -5.38
C PRO A 81 -9.72 -25.88 -5.51
N LEU A 82 -9.30 -24.80 -6.17
CA LEU A 82 -7.89 -24.41 -6.32
C LEU A 82 -7.62 -23.09 -5.60
N LEU A 83 -6.48 -23.01 -4.94
CA LEU A 83 -5.90 -21.79 -4.39
C LEU A 83 -4.65 -21.46 -5.22
N LEU A 84 -4.74 -20.37 -5.97
CA LEU A 84 -3.66 -19.85 -6.79
C LEU A 84 -2.97 -18.72 -6.04
N SER A 85 -1.66 -18.59 -6.17
CA SER A 85 -0.91 -17.45 -5.65
C SER A 85 0.19 -17.02 -6.61
N VAL A 86 0.52 -15.73 -6.60
CA VAL A 86 1.61 -15.15 -7.38
C VAL A 86 2.54 -14.34 -6.47
N VAL A 87 3.84 -14.46 -6.72
CA VAL A 87 4.90 -13.66 -6.10
C VAL A 87 5.74 -13.01 -7.20
N ALA A 88 5.84 -11.69 -7.18
CA ALA A 88 6.68 -10.92 -8.10
C ALA A 88 7.58 -9.94 -7.33
N GLU A 89 8.73 -9.60 -7.92
CA GLU A 89 9.69 -8.62 -7.39
C GLU A 89 10.22 -8.97 -5.98
N GLY A 90 10.41 -10.25 -5.69
CA GLY A 90 10.93 -10.70 -4.40
C GLY A 90 10.76 -12.20 -4.21
N LYS A 91 10.84 -12.64 -2.95
CA LYS A 91 10.76 -14.06 -2.58
C LYS A 91 9.48 -14.37 -1.82
N ALA A 92 8.97 -15.59 -1.98
CA ALA A 92 7.69 -16.00 -1.40
C ALA A 92 7.69 -15.96 0.14
N GLU A 93 8.82 -16.26 0.78
CA GLU A 93 8.98 -16.21 2.24
C GLU A 93 8.78 -14.80 2.83
N ASP A 94 8.96 -13.77 2.01
CA ASP A 94 8.89 -12.37 2.44
C ASP A 94 7.45 -11.83 2.39
N CYS A 95 6.50 -12.54 1.77
CA CYS A 95 5.10 -12.13 1.69
C CYS A 95 4.39 -12.03 3.06
N THR A 96 4.92 -12.68 4.09
CA THR A 96 4.30 -12.76 5.43
C THR A 96 4.70 -11.60 6.33
N LYS A 97 5.89 -11.03 6.13
CA LYS A 97 6.53 -10.13 7.11
C LYS A 97 6.43 -8.67 6.68
N ASN A 98 6.25 -7.76 7.63
CA ASN A 98 6.30 -6.31 7.38
C ASN A 98 7.62 -5.66 7.85
N SER A 99 8.52 -6.44 8.44
CA SER A 99 9.84 -5.98 8.90
C SER A 99 10.87 -5.85 7.77
N ILE A 100 10.53 -6.32 6.57
CA ILE A 100 11.34 -6.29 5.34
C ILE A 100 10.47 -5.86 4.16
N LEU A 101 11.08 -5.40 3.07
CA LEU A 101 10.35 -5.04 1.86
C LEU A 101 9.63 -6.25 1.28
N ARG A 102 8.30 -6.18 1.27
CA ARG A 102 7.46 -7.25 0.72
C ARG A 102 7.59 -7.32 -0.81
N PRO A 103 7.43 -8.52 -1.40
CA PRO A 103 7.14 -8.67 -2.82
C PRO A 103 5.71 -8.23 -3.13
N ILE A 104 5.35 -8.21 -4.41
CA ILE A 104 3.95 -8.25 -4.82
C ILE A 104 3.44 -9.67 -4.55
N CYS A 105 2.44 -9.80 -3.68
CA CYS A 105 1.86 -11.08 -3.30
C CYS A 105 0.34 -11.01 -3.45
N MET A 106 -0.21 -11.85 -4.33
CA MET A 106 -1.66 -11.94 -4.57
C MET A 106 -2.11 -13.40 -4.63
N ALA A 107 -3.39 -13.64 -4.33
CA ALA A 107 -4.01 -14.94 -4.37
C ALA A 107 -5.34 -14.93 -5.16
N ALA A 108 -5.81 -16.11 -5.54
CA ALA A 108 -7.11 -16.31 -6.17
C ALA A 108 -7.69 -17.68 -5.79
N ILE A 109 -9.02 -17.79 -5.78
CA ILE A 109 -9.73 -19.05 -5.57
C ILE A 109 -10.45 -19.41 -6.87
N VAL A 110 -10.27 -20.64 -7.34
CA VAL A 110 -11.08 -21.23 -8.43
C VAL A 110 -11.92 -22.35 -7.82
N GLU A 111 -13.22 -22.11 -7.67
CA GLU A 111 -14.12 -23.01 -6.93
C GLU A 111 -14.31 -24.37 -7.61
N THR A 112 -14.45 -24.38 -8.93
CA THR A 112 -14.74 -25.60 -9.70
C THR A 112 -13.86 -25.69 -10.94
N ILE A 113 -13.56 -26.93 -11.36
CA ILE A 113 -12.92 -27.20 -12.65
C ILE A 113 -13.78 -28.13 -13.50
N ASP A 114 -13.82 -27.89 -14.80
CA ASP A 114 -14.42 -28.79 -15.79
C ASP A 114 -13.29 -29.43 -16.62
N PRO A 115 -13.04 -30.74 -16.47
CA PRO A 115 -11.93 -31.42 -17.15
C PRO A 115 -12.12 -31.49 -18.68
N ASN A 116 -13.31 -31.14 -19.20
CA ASN A 116 -13.60 -31.12 -20.63
C ASN A 116 -13.52 -29.72 -21.24
N LYS A 117 -13.17 -28.69 -20.45
CA LYS A 117 -13.09 -27.31 -20.89
C LYS A 117 -11.72 -26.71 -20.60
N TYR A 118 -11.43 -25.65 -21.35
CA TYR A 118 -10.33 -24.77 -21.05
C TYR A 118 -10.65 -23.96 -19.79
N GLN A 119 -9.79 -24.05 -18.78
CA GLN A 119 -10.02 -23.41 -17.48
C GLN A 119 -9.22 -22.12 -17.37
N ILE A 120 -9.86 -21.08 -16.82
CA ILE A 120 -9.24 -19.79 -16.55
C ILE A 120 -9.00 -19.66 -15.04
N GLY A 121 -7.81 -19.21 -14.65
CA GLY A 121 -7.46 -18.88 -13.28
C GLY A 121 -6.62 -17.61 -13.23
N ASN A 122 -7.22 -16.44 -13.26
CA ASN A 122 -6.49 -15.18 -13.17
C ASN A 122 -6.09 -14.86 -11.73
N ILE A 123 -5.04 -14.07 -11.57
CA ILE A 123 -4.62 -13.51 -10.27
C ILE A 123 -4.48 -12.00 -10.43
N ASN A 124 -5.31 -11.24 -9.71
CA ASN A 124 -5.37 -9.78 -9.79
C ASN A 124 -5.85 -9.16 -8.47
N PRO A 125 -5.88 -7.82 -8.33
CA PRO A 125 -6.26 -7.17 -7.07
C PRO A 125 -7.64 -7.58 -6.55
N LEU A 126 -8.61 -7.85 -7.45
CA LEU A 126 -9.96 -8.27 -7.05
C LEU A 126 -9.98 -9.73 -6.57
N THR A 127 -9.20 -10.63 -7.19
CA THR A 127 -9.10 -12.02 -6.73
C THR A 127 -8.41 -12.10 -5.37
N ASP A 128 -7.37 -11.28 -5.14
CA ASP A 128 -6.67 -11.26 -3.85
C ASP A 128 -7.60 -10.75 -2.76
N ARG A 129 -8.40 -9.74 -3.08
CA ARG A 129 -9.40 -9.22 -2.15
C ARG A 129 -10.48 -10.26 -1.81
N ILE A 130 -11.03 -10.96 -2.79
CA ILE A 130 -12.00 -12.06 -2.53
C ILE A 130 -11.35 -13.15 -1.66
N THR A 131 -10.12 -13.55 -2.00
CA THR A 131 -9.38 -14.56 -1.24
C THR A 131 -9.13 -14.11 0.20
N SER A 132 -8.81 -12.82 0.39
CA SER A 132 -8.66 -12.20 1.70
C SER A 132 -9.94 -12.25 2.52
N ASP A 133 -11.09 -11.95 1.94
CA ASP A 133 -12.38 -11.99 2.65
C ASP A 133 -12.71 -13.40 3.11
N VAL A 134 -12.47 -14.40 2.25
CA VAL A 134 -12.65 -15.81 2.61
C VAL A 134 -11.65 -16.24 3.70
N ALA A 135 -10.38 -15.85 3.59
CA ALA A 135 -9.36 -16.18 4.58
C ALA A 135 -9.70 -15.61 5.96
N VAL A 136 -10.10 -14.33 6.02
CA VAL A 136 -10.51 -13.69 7.28
C VAL A 136 -11.76 -14.37 7.87
N ALA A 137 -12.73 -14.75 7.04
CA ALA A 137 -13.92 -15.47 7.50
C ALA A 137 -13.62 -16.88 8.02
N GLN A 138 -12.46 -17.44 7.68
CA GLN A 138 -11.94 -18.72 8.20
C GLN A 138 -11.01 -18.54 9.42
N GLY A 139 -10.79 -17.30 9.88
CA GLY A 139 -9.97 -17.00 11.06
C GLY A 139 -8.50 -16.74 10.76
N PHE A 140 -8.10 -16.65 9.49
CA PHE A 140 -6.76 -16.17 9.14
C PHE A 140 -6.67 -14.65 9.29
N ILE A 141 -5.45 -14.15 9.55
CA ILE A 141 -5.15 -12.72 9.58
C ILE A 141 -5.37 -12.07 8.19
N GLY A 142 -5.06 -12.81 7.13
CA GLY A 142 -5.22 -12.42 5.74
C GLY A 142 -4.98 -13.61 4.80
N PRO A 143 -4.93 -13.37 3.48
CA PRO A 143 -4.80 -14.44 2.49
C PRO A 143 -3.42 -15.12 2.53
N GLN A 144 -2.37 -14.45 3.01
CA GLN A 144 -1.02 -15.02 3.00
C GLN A 144 -0.89 -16.22 3.94
N GLN A 145 -1.50 -16.15 5.13
CA GLN A 145 -1.47 -17.26 6.08
C GLN A 145 -2.15 -18.50 5.50
N TRP A 146 -3.22 -18.32 4.72
CA TRP A 146 -3.88 -19.42 4.03
C TRP A 146 -3.00 -20.00 2.91
N VAL A 147 -2.39 -19.17 2.06
CA VAL A 147 -1.42 -19.64 1.05
C VAL A 147 -0.28 -20.44 1.71
N ASN A 148 0.25 -19.96 2.83
CA ASN A 148 1.33 -20.63 3.56
C ASN A 148 0.90 -21.93 4.24
N SER A 149 -0.39 -22.15 4.52
CA SER A 149 -0.89 -23.40 5.08
C SER A 149 -0.74 -24.57 4.11
N LYS A 150 -0.59 -24.26 2.81
CA LYS A 150 -0.45 -25.21 1.70
C LYS A 150 -1.62 -26.20 1.59
N LYS A 151 -2.78 -25.85 2.15
CA LYS A 151 -3.98 -26.67 2.17
C LYS A 151 -5.20 -25.80 1.94
N ILE A 152 -6.13 -26.34 1.18
CA ILE A 152 -7.49 -25.84 1.14
C ILE A 152 -8.27 -26.70 2.12
N GLU A 153 -8.70 -26.12 3.24
CA GLU A 153 -9.69 -26.78 4.09
C GLU A 153 -11.04 -26.86 3.34
N VAL A 154 -12.12 -27.22 4.02
CA VAL A 154 -13.46 -27.20 3.40
C VAL A 154 -13.79 -25.75 2.98
N LEU A 155 -13.71 -25.47 1.69
CA LEU A 155 -14.09 -24.17 1.14
C LEU A 155 -15.57 -23.95 1.38
N ASN A 156 -15.89 -22.91 2.14
CA ASN A 156 -17.26 -22.49 2.35
C ASN A 156 -17.74 -21.67 1.14
N SER A 157 -18.46 -22.31 0.22
CA SER A 157 -19.02 -21.66 -0.97
C SER A 157 -19.88 -20.44 -0.64
N THR A 158 -20.62 -20.45 0.47
CA THR A 158 -21.42 -19.31 0.90
C THR A 158 -20.54 -18.10 1.24
N GLN A 159 -19.40 -18.31 1.90
CA GLN A 159 -18.44 -17.23 2.18
C GLN A 159 -17.81 -16.70 0.90
N LEU A 160 -17.41 -17.59 -0.03
CA LEU A 160 -16.87 -17.18 -1.33
C LEU A 160 -17.87 -16.35 -2.13
N HIS A 161 -19.13 -16.81 -2.25
CA HIS A 161 -20.16 -16.08 -2.99
C HIS A 161 -20.52 -14.75 -2.31
N THR A 162 -20.46 -14.69 -0.97
CA THR A 162 -20.61 -13.43 -0.22
C THR A 162 -19.49 -12.45 -0.57
N ALA A 163 -18.22 -12.89 -0.52
CA ALA A 163 -17.07 -12.05 -0.88
C ALA A 163 -17.15 -11.54 -2.34
N GLN A 164 -17.53 -12.41 -3.27
CA GLN A 164 -17.76 -12.04 -4.67
C GLN A 164 -18.90 -11.01 -4.80
N ASN A 165 -20.00 -11.17 -4.07
CA ASN A 165 -21.12 -10.22 -4.07
C ASN A 165 -20.72 -8.84 -3.55
N GLU A 166 -19.99 -8.77 -2.44
CA GLU A 166 -19.52 -7.49 -1.90
C GLU A 166 -18.53 -6.79 -2.84
N MET A 167 -17.59 -7.55 -3.44
CA MET A 167 -16.71 -7.02 -4.47
C MET A 167 -17.52 -6.45 -5.65
N ARG A 168 -18.51 -7.21 -6.16
CA ARG A 168 -19.37 -6.75 -7.26
C ARG A 168 -20.13 -5.47 -6.92
N LYS A 169 -20.61 -5.30 -5.68
CA LYS A 169 -21.27 -4.06 -5.24
C LYS A 169 -20.31 -2.87 -5.29
N GLY A 170 -19.10 -3.02 -4.75
CA GLY A 170 -18.07 -1.98 -4.77
C GLY A 170 -17.62 -1.58 -6.17
N PHE A 171 -17.58 -2.54 -7.12
CA PHE A 171 -17.07 -2.34 -8.47
C PHE A 171 -18.14 -2.27 -9.58
N ASN A 172 -19.43 -2.28 -9.24
CA ASN A 172 -20.53 -2.41 -10.21
C ASN A 172 -20.44 -1.40 -11.38
N GLN A 173 -20.19 -0.13 -11.07
CA GLN A 173 -20.05 0.92 -12.09
C GLN A 173 -18.82 0.69 -12.99
N ALA A 174 -17.68 0.33 -12.40
CA ALA A 174 -16.46 0.05 -13.13
C ALA A 174 -16.60 -1.16 -14.05
N LEU A 175 -17.20 -2.25 -13.57
CA LEU A 175 -17.47 -3.45 -14.38
C LEU A 175 -18.41 -3.16 -15.54
N LYS A 176 -19.45 -2.34 -15.32
CA LYS A 176 -20.36 -1.91 -16.38
C LYS A 176 -19.64 -1.11 -17.47
N LEU A 177 -18.79 -0.15 -17.08
CA LEU A 177 -18.01 0.67 -18.02
C LEU A 177 -16.92 -0.14 -18.75
N ALA A 178 -16.37 -1.17 -18.10
CA ALA A 178 -15.47 -2.13 -18.72
C ALA A 178 -16.15 -3.09 -19.69
N GLY A 179 -17.49 -3.07 -19.81
CA GLY A 179 -18.25 -3.89 -20.76
C GLY A 179 -18.63 -5.29 -20.24
N VAL A 180 -18.54 -5.53 -18.93
CA VAL A 180 -18.95 -6.80 -18.32
C VAL A 180 -20.47 -6.96 -18.46
N LYS A 181 -20.90 -7.86 -19.35
CA LYS A 181 -22.32 -8.04 -19.71
C LYS A 181 -23.19 -8.58 -18.57
N ASN A 182 -22.68 -9.53 -17.79
CA ASN A 182 -23.40 -10.16 -16.69
C ASN A 182 -22.62 -10.00 -15.38
N ILE A 183 -22.75 -8.82 -14.77
CA ILE A 183 -22.06 -8.49 -13.52
C ILE A 183 -22.43 -9.48 -12.41
N GLY A 184 -23.70 -9.93 -12.32
CA GLY A 184 -24.13 -10.89 -11.30
C GLY A 184 -23.43 -12.25 -11.34
N ARG A 185 -22.80 -12.60 -12.47
CA ARG A 185 -21.98 -13.82 -12.64
C ARG A 185 -20.51 -13.53 -12.85
N PHE A 186 -20.08 -12.27 -12.71
CA PHE A 186 -18.68 -11.90 -12.88
C PHE A 186 -17.86 -12.45 -11.71
N ASP A 187 -16.86 -13.26 -12.06
CA ASP A 187 -15.83 -13.75 -11.14
C ASP A 187 -14.46 -13.41 -11.75
N PRO A 188 -13.66 -12.52 -11.11
CA PRO A 188 -12.39 -12.08 -11.68
C PRO A 188 -11.37 -13.21 -11.80
N ALA A 189 -11.54 -14.33 -11.08
CA ALA A 189 -10.65 -15.49 -11.19
C ALA A 189 -10.89 -16.29 -12.47
N THR A 190 -12.13 -16.36 -12.97
CA THR A 190 -12.52 -17.23 -14.10
C THR A 190 -13.01 -16.46 -15.33
N TYR A 191 -13.15 -15.13 -15.23
CA TYR A 191 -13.52 -14.28 -16.36
C TYR A 191 -12.44 -14.29 -17.46
N PRO A 192 -12.79 -14.36 -18.75
CA PRO A 192 -11.82 -14.27 -19.84
C PRO A 192 -11.27 -12.85 -19.93
N ILE A 193 -10.10 -12.61 -19.33
CA ILE A 193 -9.40 -11.32 -19.35
C ILE A 193 -8.29 -11.38 -20.40
N GLN A 194 -8.27 -10.40 -21.28
CA GLN A 194 -7.16 -10.13 -22.19
C GLN A 194 -6.38 -8.90 -21.73
N SER A 195 -5.10 -8.79 -22.12
CA SER A 195 -4.21 -7.73 -21.65
C SER A 195 -4.67 -6.33 -22.06
N ASP A 196 -5.36 -6.19 -23.18
CA ASP A 196 -5.85 -4.96 -23.79
C ASP A 196 -7.34 -4.67 -23.51
N ASP A 197 -7.99 -5.46 -22.65
CA ASP A 197 -9.38 -5.25 -22.27
C ASP A 197 -9.57 -4.01 -21.39
N LYS A 198 -10.72 -3.34 -21.50
CA LYS A 198 -11.10 -2.23 -20.60
C LYS A 198 -11.10 -2.61 -19.11
N LEU A 199 -11.16 -3.91 -18.80
CA LEU A 199 -11.07 -4.40 -17.43
C LEU A 199 -9.64 -4.29 -16.87
N THR A 200 -8.60 -4.42 -17.69
CA THR A 200 -7.23 -4.17 -17.24
C THR A 200 -7.02 -2.69 -16.97
N GLU A 201 -7.64 -1.78 -17.73
CA GLU A 201 -7.67 -0.34 -17.42
C GLU A 201 -8.23 -0.07 -16.02
N VAL A 202 -9.31 -0.75 -15.61
CA VAL A 202 -9.85 -0.66 -14.24
C VAL A 202 -8.80 -1.03 -13.20
N PHE A 203 -8.02 -2.09 -13.42
CA PHE A 203 -6.96 -2.50 -12.50
C PHE A 203 -5.82 -1.48 -12.42
N THR A 204 -5.47 -0.81 -13.52
CA THR A 204 -4.45 0.27 -13.51
C THR A 204 -4.83 1.48 -12.65
N LEU A 205 -6.11 1.63 -12.31
CA LEU A 205 -6.63 2.74 -11.51
C LEU A 205 -6.77 2.40 -10.02
N ILE A 206 -6.30 1.21 -9.61
CA ILE A 206 -6.43 0.70 -8.24
C ILE A 206 -5.05 0.37 -7.71
N HIS A 207 -4.71 0.86 -6.52
CA HIS A 207 -3.54 0.38 -5.79
C HIS A 207 -3.93 -0.86 -4.99
N HIS A 208 -3.17 -1.93 -5.18
CA HIS A 208 -3.24 -3.14 -4.37
C HIS A 208 -2.21 -3.07 -3.26
N ASN A 209 -2.61 -3.47 -2.06
CA ASN A 209 -1.68 -3.76 -0.99
C ASN A 209 -2.32 -4.70 0.03
N ARG A 210 -1.57 -5.13 1.03
CA ARG A 210 -2.09 -5.83 2.20
C ARG A 210 -1.76 -5.03 3.46
N ASN A 211 -2.68 -5.04 4.42
CA ASN A 211 -2.45 -4.41 5.73
C ASN A 211 -1.50 -5.26 6.58
N TYR A 212 -1.46 -5.01 7.89
CA TYR A 212 -0.78 -5.84 8.87
C TYR A 212 -1.65 -6.05 10.12
N ASP A 213 -1.40 -7.14 10.84
CA ASP A 213 -1.98 -7.38 12.16
C ASP A 213 -1.16 -6.66 13.24
N ASN A 214 -1.84 -5.91 14.10
CA ASN A 214 -1.18 -5.07 15.10
C ASN A 214 -0.46 -5.85 16.21
N ASN A 215 -0.85 -7.10 16.46
CA ASN A 215 -0.34 -7.87 17.59
C ASN A 215 0.83 -8.77 17.20
N THR A 216 0.86 -9.24 15.95
CA THR A 216 1.89 -10.12 15.41
C THR A 216 2.83 -9.39 14.44
N GLY A 217 2.36 -8.32 13.80
CA GLY A 217 3.05 -7.63 12.71
C GLY A 217 3.06 -8.40 11.40
N GLU A 218 2.35 -9.53 11.32
CA GLU A 218 2.21 -10.29 10.08
C GLU A 218 1.35 -9.54 9.05
N THR A 219 1.54 -9.87 7.78
CA THR A 219 0.72 -9.35 6.68
C THR A 219 -0.74 -9.72 6.85
N GLY A 220 -1.59 -8.70 6.78
CA GLY A 220 -3.03 -8.74 6.99
C GLY A 220 -3.85 -8.92 5.72
N HIS A 221 -5.13 -8.60 5.86
CA HIS A 221 -6.10 -8.55 4.77
C HIS A 221 -5.69 -7.60 3.63
N THR A 222 -6.23 -7.86 2.44
CA THR A 222 -6.04 -7.03 1.25
C THR A 222 -6.79 -5.72 1.37
N THR A 223 -6.11 -4.64 1.01
CA THR A 223 -6.59 -3.26 0.95
C THR A 223 -6.55 -2.80 -0.50
N LEU A 224 -7.58 -2.07 -0.94
CA LEU A 224 -7.66 -1.51 -2.29
C LEU A 224 -7.96 -0.03 -2.19
N THR A 225 -7.24 0.81 -2.93
CA THR A 225 -7.55 2.24 -3.03
C THR A 225 -7.59 2.70 -4.47
N ASP A 226 -8.31 3.79 -4.77
CA ASP A 226 -8.24 4.43 -6.08
C ASP A 226 -6.84 5.03 -6.34
N ILE A 227 -6.58 5.47 -7.58
CA ILE A 227 -5.31 6.09 -8.02
C ILE A 227 -4.89 7.33 -7.21
N SER A 228 -5.82 7.94 -6.47
CA SER A 228 -5.58 9.06 -5.55
C SER A 228 -5.56 8.60 -4.09
N PHE A 229 -5.33 7.31 -3.87
CA PHE A 229 -5.18 6.67 -2.57
C PHE A 229 -6.44 6.70 -1.68
N ARG A 230 -7.64 6.98 -2.22
CA ARG A 230 -8.90 6.88 -1.45
C ARG A 230 -9.29 5.43 -1.21
N PRO A 231 -9.64 5.03 0.02
CA PRO A 231 -10.07 3.67 0.30
C PRO A 231 -11.26 3.23 -0.56
N ILE A 232 -11.11 2.10 -1.25
CA ILE A 232 -12.23 1.31 -1.80
C ILE A 232 -12.53 0.20 -0.79
N VAL A 233 -11.46 -0.44 -0.32
CA VAL A 233 -11.45 -1.36 0.80
C VAL A 233 -10.50 -0.79 1.84
N GLY A 234 -11.05 -0.42 2.99
CA GLY A 234 -10.32 0.24 4.07
C GLY A 234 -9.29 -0.64 4.79
N LEU A 235 -8.73 -0.09 5.87
CA LEU A 235 -7.72 -0.75 6.71
C LEU A 235 -8.33 -1.71 7.74
N MET A 236 -9.65 -1.87 7.77
CA MET A 236 -10.33 -2.79 8.67
C MET A 236 -10.61 -4.11 7.94
N PRO A 237 -10.39 -5.27 8.60
CA PRO A 237 -10.69 -6.57 8.00
C PRO A 237 -12.20 -6.76 7.77
N ASN A 238 -13.04 -6.01 8.48
CA ASN A 238 -14.48 -5.97 8.38
C ASN A 238 -14.95 -4.59 7.91
N GLY A 239 -15.99 -4.56 7.07
CA GLY A 239 -16.57 -3.32 6.56
C GLY A 239 -17.10 -3.45 5.15
N ALA A 240 -18.04 -2.58 4.78
CA ALA A 240 -18.52 -2.48 3.42
C ALA A 240 -17.43 -1.87 2.52
N TYR A 241 -17.45 -2.26 1.26
CA TYR A 241 -16.64 -1.61 0.22
C TYR A 241 -17.19 -0.20 0.02
N GLU A 242 -16.32 0.80 -0.05
CA GLU A 242 -16.71 2.05 -0.68
C GLU A 242 -16.90 1.79 -2.18
N THR A 243 -17.86 2.48 -2.79
CA THR A 243 -18.06 2.33 -4.24
C THR A 243 -16.88 2.94 -4.98
N PHE A 244 -16.26 2.16 -5.87
CA PHE A 244 -15.19 2.63 -6.72
C PHE A 244 -15.73 3.55 -7.82
N ASP A 245 -15.50 4.85 -7.65
CA ASP A 245 -15.82 5.89 -8.62
C ASP A 245 -14.74 5.94 -9.72
N VAL A 246 -14.90 5.04 -10.70
CA VAL A 246 -13.95 4.90 -11.82
C VAL A 246 -13.87 6.16 -12.68
N VAL A 247 -14.96 6.93 -12.80
CA VAL A 247 -14.99 8.16 -13.62
C VAL A 247 -14.12 9.22 -12.97
N ARG A 248 -14.24 9.41 -11.65
CA ARG A 248 -13.35 10.28 -10.90
C ARG A 248 -11.91 9.80 -10.98
N ALA A 249 -11.66 8.50 -10.77
CA ALA A 249 -10.31 7.95 -10.82
C ALA A 249 -9.65 8.16 -12.20
N GLN A 250 -10.37 7.94 -13.29
CA GLN A 250 -9.90 8.23 -14.65
C GLN A 250 -9.55 9.71 -14.83
N LYS A 251 -10.43 10.61 -14.38
CA LYS A 251 -10.19 12.06 -14.45
C LYS A 251 -8.93 12.44 -13.69
N GLU A 252 -8.81 12.01 -12.44
CA GLU A 252 -7.66 12.33 -11.59
C GLU A 252 -6.38 11.71 -12.11
N TRP A 253 -6.44 10.53 -12.72
CA TRP A 253 -5.29 9.95 -13.41
C TRP A 253 -4.79 10.83 -14.56
N GLN A 254 -5.71 11.45 -15.33
CA GLN A 254 -5.30 12.43 -16.34
C GLN A 254 -4.75 13.70 -15.72
N GLU A 255 -5.32 14.18 -14.61
CA GLU A 255 -4.79 15.34 -13.88
C GLU A 255 -3.38 15.08 -13.35
N ILE A 256 -3.11 13.89 -12.79
CA ILE A 256 -1.78 13.47 -12.32
C ILE A 256 -0.78 13.45 -13.49
N LYS A 257 -1.13 12.83 -14.62
CA LYS A 257 -0.24 12.76 -15.80
C LYS A 257 0.04 14.12 -16.42
N ASN A 258 -0.93 15.03 -16.39
CA ASN A 258 -0.82 16.37 -17.00
C ASN A 258 -0.31 17.43 -16.02
N ALA A 259 -0.11 17.10 -14.75
CA ALA A 259 0.36 18.04 -13.74
C ALA A 259 1.77 18.53 -14.09
N LYS A 260 2.00 19.84 -13.94
CA LYS A 260 3.32 20.45 -14.11
C LYS A 260 4.24 20.15 -12.93
N ARG A 261 3.64 19.97 -11.74
CA ARG A 261 4.32 19.60 -10.51
C ARG A 261 3.39 18.67 -9.73
N ARG A 262 3.86 17.47 -9.40
CA ARG A 262 3.19 16.62 -8.42
C ARG A 262 3.83 16.79 -7.05
N ILE A 263 3.00 16.67 -6.02
CA ILE A 263 3.44 16.63 -4.62
C ILE A 263 2.99 15.30 -4.06
N PHE A 264 3.95 14.41 -3.82
CA PHE A 264 3.73 13.11 -3.21
C PHE A 264 3.88 13.24 -1.70
N ILE A 265 2.83 12.93 -0.94
CA ILE A 265 2.89 12.94 0.52
C ILE A 265 3.09 11.51 1.01
N VAL A 266 4.24 11.29 1.64
CA VAL A 266 4.65 10.05 2.30
C VAL A 266 4.55 10.28 3.80
N GLY A 267 3.67 9.55 4.47
CA GLY A 267 3.40 9.81 5.87
C GLY A 267 2.41 8.88 6.53
N ASP A 268 1.96 9.31 7.72
CA ASP A 268 1.15 8.51 8.62
C ASP A 268 -0.36 8.91 8.63
N SER A 269 -1.04 8.59 9.73
CA SER A 269 -2.47 8.83 9.91
C SER A 269 -2.87 10.31 9.89
N THR A 270 -1.98 11.24 10.23
CA THR A 270 -2.30 12.66 10.32
C THR A 270 -2.39 13.34 8.96
N SER A 271 -1.72 12.77 7.95
CA SER A 271 -1.76 13.21 6.56
C SER A 271 -2.63 12.32 5.65
N ALA A 272 -3.06 11.14 6.13
CA ALA A 272 -3.76 10.11 5.36
C ALA A 272 -5.11 10.52 4.77
N VAL A 273 -5.49 9.83 3.70
CA VAL A 273 -6.83 9.85 3.11
C VAL A 273 -7.74 8.85 3.83
N TYR A 274 -8.86 9.33 4.38
CA TYR A 274 -9.83 8.48 5.10
C TYR A 274 -11.07 8.13 4.29
N GLU A 275 -11.66 6.99 4.65
CA GLU A 275 -12.94 6.49 4.16
C GLU A 275 -14.11 7.41 4.56
N GLN A 276 -15.14 7.50 3.71
CA GLN A 276 -16.38 8.22 3.95
C GLN A 276 -17.09 7.77 5.23
N LEU A 277 -16.99 6.47 5.57
CA LEU A 277 -17.57 5.94 6.80
C LEU A 277 -17.07 6.68 8.05
N ARG A 278 -15.84 7.20 8.05
CA ARG A 278 -15.24 7.93 9.18
C ARG A 278 -15.37 9.45 9.08
N TYR A 279 -16.05 9.99 8.07
CA TYR A 279 -16.25 11.44 7.96
C TYR A 279 -16.82 12.01 9.29
N PRO A 280 -16.33 13.14 9.82
CA PRO A 280 -15.43 14.13 9.22
C PRO A 280 -13.94 13.89 9.48
N ARG A 281 -13.48 12.70 9.90
CA ARG A 281 -12.05 12.43 10.05
C ARG A 281 -11.33 12.66 8.72
N MET A 282 -10.26 13.43 8.76
CA MET A 282 -9.52 13.85 7.56
C MET A 282 -8.05 14.06 7.90
N GLY A 283 -7.14 13.62 7.04
CA GLY A 283 -5.74 14.00 7.14
C GLY A 283 -5.47 15.32 6.42
N TRP A 284 -4.49 16.09 6.88
CA TRP A 284 -4.16 17.38 6.26
C TRP A 284 -3.76 17.22 4.78
N GLY A 285 -3.18 16.09 4.40
CA GLY A 285 -2.84 15.80 2.99
C GLY A 285 -4.05 15.80 2.05
N GLN A 286 -5.26 15.50 2.55
CA GLN A 286 -6.50 15.60 1.75
C GLN A 286 -6.90 17.05 1.44
N ALA A 287 -6.49 18.01 2.28
CA ALA A 287 -6.85 19.42 2.16
C ALA A 287 -5.75 20.28 1.51
N LEU A 288 -4.53 19.75 1.37
CA LEU A 288 -3.38 20.52 0.90
C LEU A 288 -3.54 21.06 -0.53
N GLU A 289 -4.11 20.29 -1.47
CA GLU A 289 -4.25 20.74 -2.88
C GLU A 289 -5.03 22.06 -2.98
N ALA A 290 -6.00 22.26 -2.08
CA ALA A 290 -6.81 23.47 -2.02
C ALA A 290 -6.02 24.73 -1.61
N GLN A 291 -4.78 24.62 -1.14
CA GLN A 291 -3.93 25.76 -0.82
C GLN A 291 -3.24 26.36 -2.06
N PHE A 292 -3.26 25.66 -3.20
CA PHE A 292 -2.67 26.11 -4.45
C PHE A 292 -3.70 26.82 -5.34
N LYS A 293 -3.22 27.72 -6.22
CA LYS A 293 -4.07 28.37 -7.23
C LYS A 293 -4.65 27.32 -8.19
N PRO A 294 -5.92 27.43 -8.61
CA PRO A 294 -6.56 26.45 -9.51
C PRO A 294 -5.80 26.19 -10.82
N ASN A 295 -5.07 27.18 -11.34
CA ASN A 295 -4.28 27.09 -12.58
C ASN A 295 -2.77 26.93 -12.34
N SER A 296 -2.35 26.61 -11.12
CA SER A 296 -0.93 26.45 -10.76
C SER A 296 -0.26 25.24 -11.43
N GLY A 297 -1.06 24.28 -11.92
CA GLY A 297 -0.58 23.01 -12.47
C GLY A 297 -0.04 22.05 -11.39
N VAL A 298 -0.38 22.29 -10.12
CA VAL A 298 -0.03 21.40 -8.99
C VAL A 298 -1.09 20.31 -8.85
N LYS A 299 -0.64 19.08 -8.63
CA LYS A 299 -1.48 17.97 -8.16
C LYS A 299 -0.88 17.37 -6.90
N VAL A 300 -1.68 17.14 -5.87
CA VAL A 300 -1.25 16.48 -4.63
C VAL A 300 -1.71 15.02 -4.66
N ILE A 301 -0.77 14.11 -4.40
CA ILE A 301 -0.99 12.67 -4.30
C ILE A 301 -0.66 12.24 -2.87
N THR A 302 -1.70 11.98 -2.09
CA THR A 302 -1.59 11.71 -0.66
C THR A 302 -1.51 10.21 -0.41
N GLY A 303 -0.30 9.66 -0.49
CA GLY A 303 -0.06 8.24 -0.28
C GLY A 303 -0.01 7.81 1.18
N SER A 304 -0.02 8.76 2.12
CA SER A 304 0.01 8.53 3.56
C SER A 304 -1.02 7.51 4.06
N ARG A 305 -0.62 6.70 5.05
CA ARG A 305 -1.46 5.61 5.58
C ARG A 305 -1.49 5.58 7.10
N ALA A 306 -2.69 5.37 7.63
CA ALA A 306 -2.89 5.35 9.07
C ALA A 306 -2.17 4.17 9.75
N GLY A 307 -1.48 4.45 10.86
CA GLY A 307 -0.72 3.46 11.62
C GLY A 307 0.70 3.18 11.09
N ARG A 308 1.09 3.78 9.97
CA ARG A 308 2.41 3.53 9.37
C ARG A 308 3.48 4.45 9.98
N SER A 309 4.62 3.88 10.31
CA SER A 309 5.93 4.49 10.52
C SER A 309 6.64 4.75 9.19
N SER A 310 7.80 5.40 9.24
CA SER A 310 8.67 5.54 8.07
C SER A 310 9.13 4.19 7.51
N ARG A 311 9.29 3.16 8.35
CA ARG A 311 9.85 1.86 7.98
C ARG A 311 8.81 0.92 7.37
N ASP A 312 7.71 0.67 8.04
CA ASP A 312 6.64 -0.21 7.53
C ASP A 312 5.88 0.40 6.35
N PHE A 313 5.87 1.73 6.19
CA PHE A 313 5.35 2.35 4.96
C PHE A 313 6.12 1.87 3.73
N TYR A 314 7.46 1.90 3.81
CA TYR A 314 8.34 1.41 2.75
C TYR A 314 8.23 -0.11 2.62
N ASN A 315 8.46 -0.85 3.72
CA ASN A 315 8.51 -2.30 3.72
C ASN A 315 7.17 -2.92 3.31
N GLY A 316 6.07 -2.30 3.72
CA GLY A 316 4.72 -2.64 3.33
C GLY A 316 4.37 -2.29 1.89
N ARG A 317 5.30 -1.79 1.07
CA ARG A 317 5.11 -1.37 -0.34
C ARG A 317 4.15 -0.20 -0.57
N TRP A 318 3.82 0.59 0.44
CA TRP A 318 2.96 1.77 0.22
C TRP A 318 3.65 2.81 -0.67
N PHE A 319 4.96 2.99 -0.48
CA PHE A 319 5.76 3.87 -1.34
C PHE A 319 5.90 3.33 -2.78
N ALA A 320 6.02 2.01 -2.94
CA ALA A 320 6.14 1.37 -4.26
C ALA A 320 4.90 1.61 -5.16
N GLN A 321 3.74 1.91 -4.55
CA GLN A 321 2.53 2.30 -5.28
C GLN A 321 2.60 3.75 -5.81
N MET A 322 3.51 4.57 -5.29
CA MET A 322 3.68 5.98 -5.66
C MET A 322 4.89 6.20 -6.57
N GLU A 323 5.99 5.51 -6.27
CA GLU A 323 7.31 5.68 -6.89
C GLU A 323 7.27 5.69 -8.44
N PRO A 324 6.53 4.80 -9.13
CA PRO A 324 6.47 4.80 -10.60
C PRO A 324 5.85 6.07 -11.20
N MET A 325 5.11 6.86 -10.41
CA MET A 325 4.49 8.11 -10.86
C MET A 325 5.40 9.33 -10.69
N ILE A 326 6.51 9.21 -9.94
CA ILE A 326 7.43 10.31 -9.64
C ILE A 326 8.29 10.62 -10.87
N GLN A 327 8.36 11.89 -11.24
CA GLN A 327 9.21 12.37 -12.32
C GLN A 327 10.03 13.59 -11.89
N ALA A 328 10.97 13.97 -12.75
CA ALA A 328 11.85 15.11 -12.55
C ALA A 328 11.08 16.39 -12.22
N GLY A 329 11.50 17.05 -11.14
CA GLY A 329 10.91 18.29 -10.65
C GLY A 329 9.66 18.14 -9.79
N ASP A 330 9.14 16.93 -9.57
CA ASP A 330 8.12 16.72 -8.55
C ASP A 330 8.66 16.96 -7.13
N TYR A 331 7.77 16.94 -6.15
CA TYR A 331 8.11 17.05 -4.74
C TYR A 331 7.71 15.78 -3.98
N VAL A 332 8.52 15.38 -3.02
CA VAL A 332 8.20 14.30 -2.08
C VAL A 332 8.22 14.88 -0.67
N PHE A 333 7.04 15.03 -0.08
CA PHE A 333 6.85 15.51 1.29
C PHE A 333 6.90 14.31 2.23
N ILE A 334 7.89 14.28 3.12
CA ILE A 334 8.14 13.16 4.03
C ILE A 334 7.72 13.58 5.44
N ASN A 335 6.62 13.01 5.94
CA ASN A 335 5.99 13.35 7.21
C ASN A 335 5.72 12.09 8.05
N HIS A 336 6.76 11.62 8.74
CA HIS A 336 6.72 10.48 9.67
C HIS A 336 7.23 10.88 11.06
N GLY A 337 7.09 9.98 12.04
CA GLY A 337 7.53 10.18 13.42
C GLY A 337 6.49 9.76 14.46
N HIS A 338 5.18 9.85 14.17
CA HIS A 338 4.15 9.49 15.15
C HIS A 338 4.19 8.01 15.56
N ASN A 339 4.46 7.12 14.60
CA ASN A 339 4.45 5.67 14.81
C ASN A 339 5.86 5.08 14.94
N ASP A 340 6.87 5.78 14.45
CA ASP A 340 8.29 5.42 14.59
C ASP A 340 8.70 5.30 16.06
N GLN A 341 8.12 6.14 16.93
CA GLN A 341 8.34 6.13 18.38
C GLN A 341 7.77 4.91 19.14
N ASN A 342 7.10 3.97 18.47
CA ASN A 342 6.55 2.77 19.11
C ASN A 342 7.64 1.69 19.31
N CYS A 343 8.69 2.04 20.05
CA CYS A 343 9.86 1.20 20.30
C CYS A 343 9.88 0.55 21.69
N ASP A 344 8.77 0.62 22.45
CA ASP A 344 8.66 0.04 23.78
C ASP A 344 8.37 -1.46 23.72
N SER A 345 9.41 -2.29 23.81
CA SER A 345 9.29 -3.75 23.78
C SER A 345 8.49 -4.31 24.96
N SER A 346 8.39 -3.55 26.06
CA SER A 346 7.71 -3.99 27.29
C SER A 346 6.20 -3.82 27.24
N LYS A 347 5.68 -3.10 26.22
CA LYS A 347 4.25 -2.89 26.05
C LYS A 347 3.54 -4.23 25.82
N PRO A 348 2.54 -4.60 26.65
CA PRO A 348 1.85 -5.87 26.51
C PRO A 348 1.21 -6.04 25.14
N ILE A 349 1.24 -7.28 24.64
CA ILE A 349 0.68 -7.73 23.35
C ILE A 349 1.42 -7.15 22.14
N ARG A 350 1.49 -5.81 22.00
CA ARG A 350 2.00 -5.17 20.78
C ARG A 350 3.49 -4.82 20.81
N GLY A 351 4.13 -4.68 21.97
CA GLY A 351 5.48 -4.11 22.08
C GLY A 351 6.51 -4.81 21.19
N ALA A 352 6.55 -6.15 21.23
CA ALA A 352 7.47 -6.91 20.39
C ALA A 352 7.18 -6.77 18.88
N ALA A 353 5.90 -6.75 18.49
CA ALA A 353 5.50 -6.58 17.10
C ALA A 353 5.79 -5.15 16.59
N ASP A 354 5.48 -4.13 17.40
CA ASP A 354 5.76 -2.72 17.11
C ASP A 354 7.29 -2.52 16.92
N VAL A 355 8.13 -3.06 17.82
CA VAL A 355 9.60 -3.00 17.69
C VAL A 355 10.09 -3.69 16.40
N THR A 356 9.52 -4.85 16.08
CA THR A 356 9.96 -5.64 14.94
C THR A 356 9.61 -4.97 13.60
N ASN A 357 8.45 -4.30 13.51
CA ASN A 357 7.87 -3.88 12.24
C ASN A 357 7.79 -2.35 12.05
N LEU A 358 7.39 -1.60 13.08
CA LEU A 358 7.12 -0.15 13.00
C LEU A 358 8.30 0.69 13.49
N CYS A 359 8.91 0.27 14.60
CA CYS A 359 9.91 1.08 15.30
C CYS A 359 11.09 1.43 14.41
N THR A 360 11.51 2.69 14.52
CA THR A 360 12.84 3.16 14.14
C THR A 360 13.39 4.03 15.27
N TYR A 361 14.68 3.96 15.56
CA TYR A 361 15.30 4.63 16.69
C TYR A 361 15.75 6.04 16.31
N PRO A 362 15.54 7.04 17.20
CA PRO A 362 15.96 8.41 16.96
C PRO A 362 17.47 8.52 17.09
N ASN A 363 18.04 9.66 16.71
CA ASN A 363 19.44 9.98 16.92
C ASN A 363 19.77 10.18 18.42
N THR A 364 21.07 10.15 18.74
CA THR A 364 21.60 10.63 20.03
C THR A 364 21.37 12.14 20.17
N ALA A 365 21.62 12.69 21.37
CA ALA A 365 21.55 14.14 21.59
C ALA A 365 22.59 14.93 20.76
N GLU A 366 23.68 14.28 20.35
CA GLU A 366 24.74 14.81 19.47
C GLU A 366 24.42 14.63 17.98
N GLY A 367 23.20 14.19 17.65
CA GLY A 367 22.73 14.02 16.27
C GLY A 367 23.31 12.79 15.56
N GLN A 368 23.82 11.79 16.29
CA GLN A 368 24.35 10.56 15.68
C GLN A 368 23.25 9.50 15.54
N PRO A 369 23.15 8.79 14.39
CA PRO A 369 22.21 7.69 14.22
C PRO A 369 22.35 6.61 15.31
N GLN A 370 21.21 6.14 15.83
CA GLN A 370 21.16 4.98 16.75
C GLN A 370 20.43 3.81 16.09
N PHE A 371 20.95 2.60 16.28
CA PHE A 371 20.35 1.35 15.84
C PHE A 371 21.06 0.14 16.48
N PRO A 372 20.42 -1.04 16.58
CA PRO A 372 21.10 -2.25 17.04
C PRO A 372 22.21 -2.66 16.07
N THR A 373 23.26 -3.30 16.59
CA THR A 373 24.36 -3.82 15.76
C THR A 373 23.84 -4.60 14.55
N ASP A 374 24.39 -4.32 13.37
CA ASP A 374 24.04 -4.92 12.09
C ASP A 374 22.59 -4.70 11.62
N ASN A 375 21.87 -3.72 12.19
CA ASN A 375 20.50 -3.39 11.78
C ASN A 375 20.27 -1.90 11.57
N GLU A 376 21.05 -1.30 10.67
CA GLU A 376 20.95 0.11 10.28
C GLU A 376 19.56 0.51 9.77
N THR A 377 18.78 -0.46 9.26
CA THR A 377 17.41 -0.21 8.78
C THR A 377 16.44 0.20 9.89
N LEU A 378 16.83 0.01 11.15
CA LEU A 378 16.12 0.48 12.33
C LEU A 378 16.49 1.91 12.74
N SER A 379 17.42 2.59 12.08
CA SER A 379 17.64 4.02 12.32
C SER A 379 16.53 4.85 11.70
N PHE A 380 15.98 5.80 12.46
CA PHE A 380 14.98 6.73 11.94
C PHE A 380 15.58 7.66 10.88
N GLN A 381 16.78 8.18 11.11
CA GLN A 381 17.49 8.98 10.11
C GLN A 381 17.68 8.21 8.80
N TYR A 382 18.21 6.98 8.84
CA TYR A 382 18.41 6.20 7.61
C TYR A 382 17.10 5.83 6.90
N SER A 383 16.01 5.65 7.66
CA SER A 383 14.68 5.47 7.09
C SER A 383 14.21 6.71 6.32
N LEU A 384 14.43 7.92 6.85
CA LEU A 384 14.12 9.18 6.17
C LEU A 384 15.03 9.41 4.94
N GLU A 385 16.33 9.13 5.09
CA GLU A 385 17.32 9.25 4.02
C GLU A 385 17.02 8.32 2.83
N ARG A 386 16.39 7.17 3.07
CA ARG A 386 15.89 6.30 2.00
C ARG A 386 14.93 7.04 1.07
N TYR A 387 13.95 7.76 1.62
CA TYR A 387 13.00 8.52 0.82
C TYR A 387 13.65 9.71 0.12
N ILE A 388 14.59 10.40 0.80
CA ILE A 388 15.38 11.49 0.20
C ILE A 388 16.18 10.98 -1.00
N LYS A 389 16.85 9.84 -0.85
CA LYS A 389 17.64 9.20 -1.92
C LYS A 389 16.75 8.85 -3.11
N ILE A 390 15.64 8.14 -2.89
CA ILE A 390 14.77 7.72 -4.00
C ILE A 390 14.15 8.94 -4.69
N ALA A 391 13.72 9.97 -3.94
CA ALA A 391 13.23 11.20 -4.55
C ALA A 391 14.29 11.84 -5.48
N ARG A 392 15.55 11.91 -5.04
CA ARG A 392 16.66 12.44 -5.85
C ARG A 392 16.99 11.59 -7.06
N GLU A 393 16.90 10.26 -6.95
CA GLU A 393 17.09 9.34 -8.08
C GLU A 393 16.06 9.55 -9.19
N HIS A 394 14.86 10.01 -8.84
CA HIS A 394 13.83 10.46 -9.79
C HIS A 394 13.91 11.95 -10.17
N GLU A 395 14.98 12.65 -9.77
CA GLU A 395 15.14 14.10 -9.93
C GLU A 395 14.00 14.92 -9.29
N ALA A 396 13.29 14.34 -8.32
CA ALA A 396 12.32 15.01 -7.49
C ALA A 396 12.99 15.68 -6.27
N LYS A 397 12.26 16.62 -5.67
CA LYS A 397 12.72 17.46 -4.56
C LYS A 397 12.13 16.94 -3.25
N PRO A 398 12.93 16.29 -2.39
CA PRO A 398 12.46 15.92 -1.07
C PRO A 398 12.26 17.16 -0.19
N ILE A 399 11.28 17.11 0.72
CA ILE A 399 11.06 18.08 1.79
C ILE A 399 10.70 17.30 3.05
N LEU A 400 11.37 17.59 4.16
CA LEU A 400 11.10 16.97 5.44
C LEU A 400 10.09 17.78 6.25
N PHE A 401 9.20 17.08 6.95
CA PHE A 401 8.21 17.65 7.84
C PHE A 401 8.33 17.00 9.20
N THR A 402 8.39 17.80 10.27
CA THR A 402 8.19 17.27 11.63
C THR A 402 6.72 16.82 11.79
N PRO A 403 6.40 15.90 12.72
CA PRO A 403 5.02 15.49 12.98
C PRO A 403 4.13 16.66 13.43
N THR A 404 2.81 16.54 13.28
CA THR A 404 1.88 17.49 13.90
C THR A 404 1.81 17.28 15.41
N THR A 405 1.49 18.31 16.19
CA THR A 405 1.35 18.17 17.64
C THR A 405 0.20 17.25 18.04
N ARG A 406 0.37 16.58 19.18
CA ARG A 406 -0.73 15.94 19.91
C ARG A 406 -1.32 16.93 20.90
N ILE A 407 -2.59 16.78 21.23
CA ILE A 407 -3.19 17.42 22.40
C ILE A 407 -2.69 16.70 23.64
N LYS A 408 -1.55 17.18 24.15
CA LYS A 408 -0.88 16.60 25.32
C LYS A 408 -0.05 17.67 26.04
N ASN A 409 -0.36 17.94 27.30
CA ASN A 409 0.40 18.87 28.14
C ASN A 409 1.66 18.22 28.74
N ASP A 410 2.40 18.99 29.52
CA ASP A 410 3.62 18.58 30.21
C ASP A 410 3.42 17.45 31.25
N GLN A 411 2.21 17.34 31.80
CA GLN A 411 1.77 16.24 32.68
C GLN A 411 1.33 14.99 31.90
N GLY A 412 1.34 15.05 30.57
CA GLY A 412 0.91 13.96 29.69
C GLY A 412 -0.60 13.79 29.57
N GLN A 413 -1.38 14.77 30.05
CA GLN A 413 -2.84 14.80 29.95
C GLN A 413 -3.28 15.39 28.61
N GLN A 414 -4.44 14.97 28.12
CA GLN A 414 -5.02 15.49 26.88
C GLN A 414 -5.67 16.87 27.10
N ALA A 415 -4.83 17.89 27.25
CA ALA A 415 -5.21 19.27 27.51
C ALA A 415 -4.19 20.27 26.92
N THR A 416 -4.60 21.52 26.81
CA THR A 416 -3.72 22.67 26.53
C THR A 416 -3.23 23.31 27.85
N PRO A 417 -2.06 23.98 27.89
CA PRO A 417 -1.13 24.14 26.78
C PRO A 417 -0.44 22.82 26.43
N VAL A 418 -0.38 22.51 25.14
CA VAL A 418 0.32 21.35 24.60
C VAL A 418 1.81 21.63 24.53
N VAL A 419 2.60 20.57 24.63
CA VAL A 419 4.06 20.62 24.53
C VAL A 419 4.57 19.59 23.53
N HIS A 420 5.82 19.75 23.10
CA HIS A 420 6.51 18.75 22.29
C HIS A 420 6.44 17.36 22.95
N SER A 421 6.10 16.33 22.16
CA SER A 421 5.87 14.97 22.67
C SER A 421 6.39 13.85 21.76
N HIS A 422 7.13 14.18 20.71
CA HIS A 422 7.71 13.22 19.76
C HIS A 422 9.12 12.81 20.19
N PHE A 423 9.21 12.27 21.40
CA PHE A 423 10.44 11.74 21.95
C PHE A 423 10.17 10.45 22.72
N THR A 424 11.22 9.68 22.94
CA THR A 424 11.21 8.50 23.81
C THR A 424 12.15 8.73 24.98
N LYS A 425 11.76 8.23 26.16
CA LYS A 425 12.56 8.22 27.39
C LYS A 425 12.49 6.83 27.98
N GLN A 426 13.52 6.46 28.74
CA GLN A 426 13.54 5.15 29.35
C GLN A 426 12.39 5.03 30.36
N ASN A 427 11.73 3.87 30.38
CA ASN A 427 10.66 3.56 31.30
C ASN A 427 11.15 2.62 32.42
N ALA A 428 10.34 2.42 33.47
CA ALA A 428 10.69 1.56 34.60
C ALA A 428 10.94 0.09 34.18
N SER A 429 10.26 -0.35 33.12
CA SER A 429 10.36 -1.69 32.55
C SER A 429 11.57 -1.89 31.62
N LYS A 430 12.37 -0.84 31.39
CA LYS A 430 13.50 -0.83 30.46
C LYS A 430 13.14 -1.27 29.03
N GLY A 431 11.94 -0.92 28.56
CA GLY A 431 11.41 -1.37 27.27
C GLY A 431 11.99 -0.67 26.04
N TYR A 432 12.65 0.48 26.21
CA TYR A 432 13.31 1.18 25.09
C TYR A 432 14.78 0.80 25.02
N LEU A 433 15.22 0.26 23.88
CA LEU A 433 16.64 -0.02 23.64
C LEU A 433 17.45 1.27 23.45
N PHE A 434 16.90 2.21 22.69
CA PHE A 434 17.43 3.55 22.50
C PHE A 434 16.34 4.58 22.76
N THR A 435 16.76 5.77 23.17
CA THR A 435 15.86 6.90 23.47
C THR A 435 16.38 8.15 22.80
N GLY A 436 15.51 9.12 22.55
CA GLY A 436 15.88 10.38 21.89
C GLY A 436 14.66 11.11 21.34
N ASP A 437 14.94 12.18 20.60
CA ASP A 437 13.95 13.11 20.06
C ASP A 437 13.80 12.92 18.54
N TYR A 438 12.60 12.56 18.11
CA TYR A 438 12.30 12.29 16.70
C TYR A 438 12.19 13.59 15.89
N THR A 439 11.68 14.66 16.50
CA THR A 439 11.61 15.99 15.87
C THR A 439 13.02 16.52 15.63
N GLN A 440 13.92 16.39 16.61
CA GLN A 440 15.32 16.77 16.44
C GLN A 440 16.03 15.89 15.41
N THR A 441 15.77 14.58 15.41
CA THR A 441 16.31 13.67 14.37
C THR A 441 15.93 14.11 12.96
N ILE A 442 14.69 14.55 12.74
CA ILE A 442 14.25 15.08 11.44
C ILE A 442 15.00 16.37 11.07
N LYS A 443 15.19 17.28 12.03
CA LYS A 443 15.94 18.54 11.84
C LYS A 443 17.41 18.28 11.49
N ASP A 444 18.04 17.34 12.20
CA ASP A 444 19.42 16.93 11.94
C ASP A 444 19.54 16.28 10.56
N THR A 445 18.60 15.39 10.22
CA THR A 445 18.55 14.73 8.91
C THR A 445 18.39 15.75 7.77
N ALA A 446 17.50 16.74 7.93
CA ALA A 446 17.30 17.82 6.96
C ALA A 446 18.58 18.62 6.72
N THR A 447 19.27 18.98 7.81
CA THR A 447 20.54 19.72 7.75
C THR A 447 21.64 18.88 7.09
N ALA A 448 21.84 17.64 7.56
CA ALA A 448 22.88 16.73 7.05
C ALA A 448 22.70 16.42 5.55
N ASN A 449 21.45 16.42 5.08
CA ASN A 449 21.13 16.14 3.68
C ASN A 449 20.91 17.39 2.84
N ALA A 450 20.97 18.61 3.39
CA ALA A 450 20.60 19.85 2.68
C ALA A 450 19.21 19.74 2.02
N VAL A 451 18.21 19.37 2.82
CA VAL A 451 16.81 19.24 2.40
C VAL A 451 15.98 20.29 3.13
N PRO A 452 15.08 21.02 2.45
CA PRO A 452 14.21 21.98 3.11
C PRO A 452 13.36 21.33 4.20
N LEU A 453 13.16 22.04 5.30
CA LEU A 453 12.37 21.62 6.44
C LEU A 453 11.12 22.48 6.60
N ILE A 454 10.01 21.84 6.94
CA ILE A 454 8.81 22.46 7.51
C ILE A 454 8.64 21.97 8.95
N ASP A 455 8.85 22.87 9.93
CA ASP A 455 8.70 22.57 11.37
C ASP A 455 7.22 22.64 11.78
N LEU A 456 6.45 21.69 11.26
CA LEU A 456 5.02 21.61 11.45
C LEU A 456 4.63 21.34 12.92
N GLU A 457 5.51 20.77 13.73
CA GLU A 457 5.22 20.54 15.15
C GLU A 457 5.19 21.87 15.88
N ALA A 458 6.21 22.71 15.70
CA ALA A 458 6.26 24.03 16.30
C ALA A 458 5.05 24.88 15.88
N ALA A 459 4.73 24.92 14.58
CA ALA A 459 3.58 25.66 14.05
C ALA A 459 2.24 25.16 14.64
N SER A 460 2.06 23.84 14.74
CA SER A 460 0.82 23.26 15.27
C SER A 460 0.70 23.35 16.80
N ILE A 461 1.81 23.35 17.56
CA ILE A 461 1.84 23.68 19.00
C ILE A 461 1.38 25.13 19.20
N GLN A 462 1.93 26.07 18.44
CA GLN A 462 1.54 27.48 18.52
C GLN A 462 0.06 27.66 18.24
N PHE A 463 -0.45 26.99 17.19
CA PHE A 463 -1.86 27.00 16.87
C PHE A 463 -2.72 26.45 18.02
N ALA A 464 -2.42 25.25 18.53
CA ALA A 464 -3.17 24.63 19.61
C ALA A 464 -3.20 25.47 20.89
N ASN A 465 -2.07 26.09 21.24
CA ASN A 465 -1.93 26.93 22.44
C ASN A 465 -2.54 28.32 22.29
N GLY A 466 -2.82 28.76 21.06
CA GLY A 466 -3.57 29.99 20.80
C GLY A 466 -5.09 29.84 20.97
N LEU A 467 -5.59 28.61 21.11
CA LEU A 467 -7.00 28.32 21.33
C LEU A 467 -7.38 28.48 22.82
N ASN A 468 -8.67 28.61 23.10
CA ASN A 468 -9.17 28.43 24.46
C ASN A 468 -9.06 26.95 24.89
N ALA A 469 -9.17 26.67 26.19
CA ALA A 469 -8.85 25.37 26.78
C ALA A 469 -9.51 24.15 26.11
N ASP A 470 -10.74 24.30 25.60
CA ASP A 470 -11.49 23.25 24.90
C ASP A 470 -11.60 23.49 23.38
N GLY A 471 -11.04 24.58 22.85
CA GLY A 471 -11.19 24.96 21.45
C GLY A 471 -10.56 23.98 20.48
N TRP A 472 -9.55 23.23 20.94
CA TRP A 472 -8.92 22.17 20.16
C TRP A 472 -9.93 21.09 19.71
N LYS A 473 -11.03 20.88 20.45
CA LYS A 473 -12.08 19.89 20.11
C LYS A 473 -12.80 20.20 18.80
N ASN A 474 -12.69 21.43 18.29
CA ASN A 474 -13.22 21.82 16.98
C ASN A 474 -12.31 21.43 15.80
N TYR A 475 -11.07 21.01 16.07
CA TYR A 475 -10.04 20.76 15.06
C TYR A 475 -9.52 19.32 15.12
N TRP A 476 -9.19 18.82 16.32
CA TRP A 476 -8.89 17.39 16.51
C TRP A 476 -10.18 16.57 16.60
N LEU A 477 -10.04 15.25 16.48
CA LEU A 477 -11.12 14.32 16.27
C LEU A 477 -11.97 14.14 17.52
N VAL A 478 -13.06 14.90 17.58
CA VAL A 478 -14.12 14.80 18.59
C VAL A 478 -15.47 14.98 17.89
N VAL A 479 -16.11 13.88 17.53
CA VAL A 479 -17.29 13.85 16.67
C VAL A 479 -18.49 13.34 17.45
N ALA A 480 -19.57 14.12 17.44
CA ALA A 480 -20.83 13.69 18.03
C ALA A 480 -21.51 12.62 17.16
N PRO A 481 -22.17 11.60 17.75
CA PRO A 481 -22.89 10.56 17.00
C PRO A 481 -23.98 11.11 16.08
N ALA A 482 -24.54 12.29 16.38
CA ALA A 482 -25.52 12.97 15.55
C ALA A 482 -24.94 13.51 14.23
N ILE A 483 -23.62 13.72 14.15
CA ILE A 483 -22.92 14.12 12.91
C ILE A 483 -22.62 12.89 12.06
N ASN A 484 -22.12 11.82 12.68
CA ASN A 484 -21.91 10.52 12.05
C ASN A 484 -22.03 9.40 13.09
N SER A 485 -22.90 8.43 12.82
CA SER A 485 -23.18 7.29 13.70
C SER A 485 -22.02 6.32 13.88
N PHE A 486 -20.99 6.37 13.01
CA PHE A 486 -19.73 5.64 13.22
C PHE A 486 -19.14 5.95 14.59
N TYR A 487 -19.27 7.20 15.06
CA TYR A 487 -18.76 7.65 16.36
C TYR A 487 -19.70 7.36 17.53
N ALA A 488 -20.73 6.53 17.33
CA ALA A 488 -21.52 5.99 18.42
C ALA A 488 -20.69 5.00 19.27
N ASN A 489 -21.16 4.72 20.49
CA ASN A 489 -20.63 3.65 21.34
C ASN A 489 -19.17 3.83 21.81
N GLY A 490 -18.69 5.07 21.91
CA GLY A 490 -17.40 5.33 22.56
C GLY A 490 -16.17 4.91 21.76
N VAL A 491 -16.29 4.75 20.43
CA VAL A 491 -15.10 4.54 19.58
C VAL A 491 -14.16 5.74 19.64
N ALA A 492 -12.87 5.52 19.38
CA ALA A 492 -11.88 6.59 19.37
C ALA A 492 -12.28 7.73 18.41
N GLY A 493 -12.23 8.96 18.92
CA GLY A 493 -12.68 10.16 18.23
C GLY A 493 -14.13 10.56 18.52
N SER A 494 -14.87 9.80 19.34
CA SER A 494 -16.21 10.20 19.80
C SER A 494 -16.14 11.25 20.91
N THR A 495 -17.29 11.81 21.29
CA THR A 495 -17.36 12.72 22.44
C THR A 495 -17.05 12.04 23.79
N GLN A 496 -17.20 10.71 23.89
CA GLN A 496 -16.85 9.94 25.08
C GLN A 496 -15.39 9.47 25.08
N ALA A 497 -14.76 9.37 23.91
CA ALA A 497 -13.36 9.00 23.76
C ALA A 497 -12.63 9.96 22.79
N PRO A 498 -12.44 11.24 23.17
CA PRO A 498 -11.80 12.24 22.31
C PRO A 498 -10.41 11.81 21.85
N ASP A 499 -10.06 12.06 20.59
CA ASP A 499 -8.76 11.71 20.02
C ASP A 499 -7.93 12.98 19.79
N GLY A 500 -6.86 13.13 20.58
CA GLY A 500 -5.95 14.27 20.54
C GLY A 500 -4.84 14.16 19.50
N THR A 501 -4.89 13.22 18.56
CA THR A 501 -3.88 13.05 17.50
C THR A 501 -4.46 13.29 16.10
N HIS A 502 -5.64 12.73 15.81
CA HIS A 502 -6.25 12.83 14.49
C HIS A 502 -7.13 14.07 14.35
N PHE A 503 -7.38 14.49 13.11
CA PHE A 503 -8.16 15.69 12.82
C PHE A 503 -9.57 15.39 12.31
N GLN A 504 -10.47 16.33 12.56
CA GLN A 504 -11.66 16.54 11.75
C GLN A 504 -11.27 17.31 10.48
N LYS A 505 -12.17 17.41 9.50
CA LYS A 505 -12.01 18.20 8.29
C LYS A 505 -11.49 19.61 8.57
N THR A 506 -12.07 20.31 9.55
CA THR A 506 -11.66 21.66 9.97
C THR A 506 -10.21 21.72 10.45
N GLY A 507 -9.77 20.73 11.24
CA GLY A 507 -8.38 20.62 11.67
C GLY A 507 -7.45 20.34 10.50
N ALA A 508 -7.80 19.42 9.61
CA ALA A 508 -7.01 19.11 8.42
C ALA A 508 -6.83 20.34 7.50
N GLU A 509 -7.88 21.15 7.33
CA GLU A 509 -7.87 22.40 6.57
C GLU A 509 -6.99 23.47 7.24
N GLU A 510 -7.03 23.59 8.57
CA GLU A 510 -6.19 24.53 9.31
C GLU A 510 -4.71 24.12 9.25
N ILE A 511 -4.39 22.84 9.49
CA ILE A 511 -3.02 22.33 9.35
C ILE A 511 -2.49 22.54 7.92
N SER A 512 -3.32 22.35 6.89
CA SER A 512 -2.92 22.67 5.51
C SER A 512 -2.61 24.16 5.30
N THR A 513 -3.36 25.03 5.97
CA THR A 513 -3.13 26.48 5.94
C THR A 513 -1.83 26.85 6.66
N LEU A 514 -1.51 26.18 7.78
CA LEU A 514 -0.20 26.32 8.44
C LEU A 514 0.93 25.91 7.50
N ILE A 515 0.83 24.76 6.83
CA ILE A 515 1.84 24.30 5.87
C ILE A 515 2.05 25.33 4.74
N ALA A 516 0.97 25.89 4.18
CA ALA A 516 1.07 26.92 3.17
C ALA A 516 1.80 28.18 3.68
N ARG A 517 1.61 28.54 4.97
CA ARG A 517 2.33 29.65 5.61
C ARG A 517 3.81 29.34 5.77
N GLU A 518 4.16 28.16 6.25
CA GLU A 518 5.55 27.72 6.41
C GLU A 518 6.28 27.68 5.05
N ILE A 519 5.61 27.20 3.98
CA ILE A 519 6.15 27.25 2.62
C ILE A 519 6.44 28.69 2.18
N LYS A 520 5.55 29.65 2.49
CA LYS A 520 5.75 31.07 2.15
C LYS A 520 6.92 31.71 2.90
N GLN A 521 7.25 31.21 4.08
CA GLN A 521 8.34 31.74 4.91
C GLN A 521 9.69 31.05 4.62
N ASN A 522 9.66 29.91 3.93
CA ASN A 522 10.86 29.14 3.61
C ASN A 522 11.45 29.57 2.25
N THR A 523 12.60 30.24 2.29
CA THR A 523 13.31 30.75 1.09
C THR A 523 13.85 29.66 0.15
N GLU A 524 13.90 28.40 0.57
CA GLU A 524 14.27 27.27 -0.29
C GLU A 524 13.08 26.76 -1.12
N LEU A 525 11.86 27.21 -0.80
CA LEU A 525 10.60 26.72 -1.37
C LEU A 525 9.88 27.74 -2.27
N LEU A 526 10.61 28.74 -2.80
CA LEU A 526 10.05 29.80 -3.64
C LEU A 526 9.24 29.30 -4.85
N ASP A 527 9.57 28.14 -5.42
CA ASP A 527 8.75 27.59 -6.53
C ASP A 527 7.37 27.14 -6.07
N LEU A 528 7.27 26.52 -4.89
CA LEU A 528 5.97 26.14 -4.30
C LEU A 528 5.22 27.38 -3.81
N GLU A 529 5.92 28.32 -3.17
CA GLU A 529 5.34 29.60 -2.74
C GLU A 529 4.61 30.30 -3.89
N ARG A 530 5.27 30.47 -5.04
CA ARG A 530 4.68 31.12 -6.22
C ARG A 530 3.42 30.43 -6.75
N ARG A 531 3.15 29.19 -6.35
CA ARG A 531 1.97 28.40 -6.75
C ARG A 531 0.82 28.46 -5.75
N LEU A 532 1.10 28.85 -4.50
CA LEU A 532 0.09 29.04 -3.46
C LEU A 532 -0.87 30.20 -3.77
N LYS A 533 -2.03 30.17 -3.11
CA LYS A 533 -3.05 31.22 -3.15
C LYS A 533 -2.60 32.51 -2.48
#